data_AF-A0A6N1VF69-F1
#
_entry.id   AF-A0A6N1VF69-F1
#
_cell.length_a   1.000
_cell.length_b   1.000
_cell.length_c   1.000
_cell.angle_alpha   90.00
_cell.angle_beta   90.00
_cell.angle_gamma   90.00
#
_symmetry.space_group_name_H-M   'P 1'
#
loop_
_entity.id
_entity.type
_entity.pdbx_description
1 polymer ?
#
loop_
_entity_poly.entity_id
_entity_poly.type
_entity_poly.pdbx_seq_one_letter_code
_entity_poly.pdbx_strand_id
1 'polypeptide(L)'
;MTKPAISSADIRRICGDMPDWKVAAIQAAGGDINDLKQAVAWSTGDDETTPLRHLPPGSPAASIYAVLIAGEEEEDDRAPR
;
A
#
# COMPACT_ATOMS: atom_id res chain seq x y z
N MET A 1 -0.63 22.81 8.31
CA MET A 1 -0.30 22.58 6.89
C MET A 1 -0.88 21.23 6.51
N THR A 2 -1.97 21.21 5.74
CA THR A 2 -2.52 19.98 5.17
C THR A 2 -1.53 19.46 4.13
N LYS A 3 -0.97 18.27 4.34
CA LYS A 3 -0.12 17.62 3.34
C LYS A 3 -0.94 17.44 2.05
N PRO A 4 -0.37 17.69 0.86
CA PRO A 4 -1.09 17.51 -0.39
C PRO A 4 -1.49 16.04 -0.54
N ALA A 5 -2.78 15.81 -0.78
CA ALA A 5 -3.30 14.47 -1.02
C ALA A 5 -2.68 13.87 -2.29
N ILE A 6 -2.36 12.59 -2.24
CA ILE A 6 -1.89 11.83 -3.40
C ILE A 6 -2.92 11.84 -4.53
N SER A 7 -2.46 12.07 -5.76
CA SER A 7 -3.29 11.91 -6.95
C SER A 7 -3.29 10.46 -7.45
N SER A 8 -4.35 10.04 -8.13
CA SER A 8 -4.42 8.72 -8.78
C SER A 8 -3.32 8.51 -9.82
N ALA A 9 -2.88 9.59 -10.48
CA ALA A 9 -1.75 9.55 -11.40
C ALA A 9 -0.42 9.24 -10.68
N ASP A 10 -0.20 9.82 -9.49
CA ASP A 10 0.99 9.52 -8.69
C ASP A 10 0.99 8.08 -8.20
N ILE A 11 -0.19 7.56 -7.79
CA ILE A 11 -0.35 6.16 -7.37
C ILE A 11 0.08 5.22 -8.50
N ARG A 12 -0.52 5.37 -9.69
CA ARG A 12 -0.22 4.50 -10.83
C ARG A 12 1.21 4.65 -11.33
N ARG A 13 1.82 5.84 -11.17
CA ARG A 13 3.22 6.07 -11.52
C ARG A 13 4.17 5.31 -10.59
N ILE A 14 3.85 5.20 -9.30
CA ILE A 14 4.72 4.59 -8.28
C ILE A 14 4.46 3.09 -8.17
N CYS A 15 3.20 2.69 -8.06
CA CYS A 15 2.80 1.29 -7.86
C CYS A 15 2.62 0.50 -9.16
N GLY A 16 2.61 1.19 -10.31
CA GLY A 16 2.32 0.57 -11.60
C GLY A 16 0.82 0.38 -11.84
N ASP A 17 0.49 -0.53 -12.75
CA ASP A 17 -0.90 -0.81 -13.09
C ASP A 17 -1.59 -1.56 -11.95
N MET A 18 -2.68 -0.99 -11.45
CA MET A 18 -3.42 -1.55 -10.32
C MET A 18 -4.92 -1.27 -10.47
N PRO A 19 -5.77 -2.11 -9.84
CA PRO A 19 -7.21 -1.94 -9.90
C PRO A 19 -7.66 -0.57 -9.36
N ASP A 20 -8.69 0.00 -9.96
CA ASP A 20 -9.25 1.30 -9.53
C ASP A 20 -9.70 1.31 -8.06
N TRP A 21 -10.15 0.16 -7.55
CA TRP A 21 -10.53 0.03 -6.14
C TRP A 21 -9.32 0.16 -5.19
N LYS A 22 -8.13 -0.33 -5.58
CA LYS A 22 -6.90 -0.14 -4.81
C LYS A 22 -6.49 1.34 -4.82
N VAL A 23 -6.55 1.98 -6.00
CA VAL A 23 -6.27 3.42 -6.14
C VAL A 23 -7.19 4.24 -5.22
N ALA A 24 -8.49 3.98 -5.26
CA ALA A 24 -9.47 4.67 -4.41
C ALA A 24 -9.23 4.45 -2.91
N ALA A 25 -8.89 3.22 -2.51
CA ALA A 25 -8.59 2.90 -1.11
C ALA A 25 -7.29 3.54 -0.62
N ILE A 26 -6.25 3.62 -1.45
CA ILE A 26 -5.00 4.36 -1.15
C ILE A 26 -5.28 5.85 -0.96
N GLN A 27 -6.13 6.45 -1.81
CA GLN A 27 -6.53 7.85 -1.66
C GLN A 27 -7.34 8.07 -0.36
N ALA A 28 -8.22 7.13 0.00
CA ALA A 28 -9.01 7.19 1.22
C ALA A 28 -8.16 7.05 2.50
N ALA A 29 -7.00 6.39 2.42
CA ALA A 29 -6.05 6.28 3.54
C ALA A 29 -5.45 7.64 3.96
N GLY A 30 -5.55 8.68 3.11
CA GLY A 30 -5.18 10.05 3.47
C GLY A 30 -3.68 10.30 3.64
N GLY A 31 -2.83 9.44 3.07
CA GLY A 31 -1.37 9.59 3.10
C GLY A 31 -0.80 10.51 2.02
N ASP A 32 0.48 10.82 2.15
CA ASP A 32 1.27 11.55 1.15
C ASP A 32 2.15 10.63 0.30
N ILE A 33 2.84 11.20 -0.70
CA ILE A 33 3.73 10.48 -1.61
C ILE A 33 4.82 9.69 -0.87
N ASN A 34 5.31 10.17 0.27
CA ASN A 34 6.32 9.45 1.06
C ASN A 34 5.70 8.23 1.73
N ASP A 35 4.49 8.36 2.27
CA ASP A 35 3.75 7.23 2.86
C ASP A 35 3.52 6.12 1.82
N LEU A 36 3.18 6.50 0.58
CA LEU A 36 3.01 5.54 -0.52
C LEU A 36 4.31 4.88 -0.94
N LYS A 37 5.40 5.63 -1.10
CA LYS A 37 6.72 5.06 -1.43
C LYS A 37 7.19 4.08 -0.36
N GLN A 38 6.98 4.44 0.90
CA GLN A 38 7.33 3.60 2.03
C GLN A 38 6.50 2.31 2.04
N ALA A 39 5.19 2.40 1.80
CA ALA A 39 4.33 1.23 1.67
C ALA A 39 4.72 0.32 0.49
N VAL A 40 5.12 0.90 -0.65
CA VAL A 40 5.60 0.12 -1.81
C VAL A 40 6.91 -0.59 -1.49
N ALA A 41 7.87 0.09 -0.85
CA ALA A 41 9.13 -0.53 -0.42
C ALA A 41 8.88 -1.76 0.49
N TRP A 42 7.90 -1.66 1.39
CA TRP A 42 7.47 -2.78 2.22
C TRP A 42 6.85 -3.92 1.40
N SER A 43 6.02 -3.62 0.39
CA SER A 43 5.38 -4.65 -0.46
C SER A 43 6.38 -5.40 -1.33
N THR A 44 7.48 -4.75 -1.73
CA THR A 44 8.52 -5.37 -2.56
C THR A 44 9.52 -6.20 -1.75
N GLY A 45 9.34 -6.31 -0.43
CA GLY A 45 10.24 -7.04 0.45
C GLY A 45 11.61 -6.39 0.60
N ASP A 46 11.69 -5.06 0.48
CA ASP A 46 12.91 -4.32 0.78
C ASP A 46 13.13 -4.35 2.30
N ASP A 47 13.79 -5.42 2.76
CA ASP A 47 13.98 -5.80 4.17
C ASP A 47 14.68 -4.71 4.98
N GLU A 48 15.51 -3.87 4.34
CA GLU A 48 16.18 -2.74 5.01
C GLU A 48 15.21 -1.64 5.47
N THR A 49 14.02 -1.56 4.87
CA THR A 49 12.99 -0.56 5.21
C THR A 49 11.72 -1.17 5.76
N THR A 50 11.53 -2.49 5.61
CA THR A 50 10.38 -3.24 6.11
C THR A 50 10.44 -3.26 7.63
N PRO A 51 9.56 -2.54 8.36
CA PRO A 51 9.55 -2.63 9.80
C PRO A 51 9.20 -4.06 10.14
N LEU A 52 10.13 -4.73 10.83
CA LEU A 52 9.94 -6.01 11.52
C LEU A 52 8.65 -5.93 12.35
N ARG A 53 7.48 -6.19 11.75
CA ARG A 53 6.16 -6.34 12.37
C ARG A 53 5.64 -5.18 13.26
N HIS A 54 6.29 -4.02 13.28
CA HIS A 54 5.88 -2.86 14.09
C HIS A 54 5.54 -1.64 13.23
N LEU A 55 4.68 -1.83 12.23
CA LEU A 55 3.99 -0.71 11.61
C LEU A 55 3.27 0.08 12.71
N PRO A 56 3.47 1.41 12.84
CA PRO A 56 2.70 2.18 13.79
C PRO A 56 1.22 2.05 13.43
N PRO A 57 0.40 1.42 14.29
CA PRO A 57 -1.00 1.20 13.99
C PRO A 57 -1.70 2.54 13.80
N GLY A 58 -2.36 2.72 12.66
CA GLY A 58 -3.03 3.98 12.28
C GLY A 58 -2.18 4.98 11.51
N SER A 59 -0.95 4.65 11.12
CA SER A 59 -0.21 5.48 10.15
C SER A 59 -0.80 5.34 8.73
N PRO A 60 -0.83 6.42 7.92
CA PRO A 60 -1.31 6.35 6.54
C PRO A 60 -0.52 5.33 5.70
N ALA A 61 0.80 5.23 5.89
CA ALA A 61 1.64 4.24 5.23
C ALA A 61 1.20 2.81 5.54
N ALA A 62 0.86 2.47 6.79
CA ALA A 62 0.39 1.15 7.16
C ALA A 62 -0.97 0.81 6.51
N SER A 63 -1.89 1.79 6.45
CA SER A 63 -3.16 1.63 5.76
C SER A 63 -2.99 1.44 4.24
N ILE A 64 -2.08 2.19 3.61
CA ILE A 64 -1.74 2.04 2.19
C ILE A 64 -1.14 0.66 1.92
N TYR A 65 -0.19 0.22 2.76
CA TYR A 65 0.43 -1.10 2.65
C TYR A 65 -0.60 -2.23 2.72
N ALA A 66 -1.54 -2.16 3.68
CA ALA A 66 -2.63 -3.12 3.79
C ALA A 66 -3.46 -3.21 2.49
N VAL A 67 -3.67 -2.09 1.79
CA VAL A 67 -4.36 -2.09 0.48
C VAL A 67 -3.50 -2.69 -0.63
N LEU A 68 -2.19 -2.45 -0.62
CA LEU A 68 -1.28 -3.00 -1.61
C LEU A 68 -1.28 -4.53 -1.57
N ILE A 69 -1.17 -5.11 -0.36
CA ILE A 69 -1.18 -6.56 -0.16
C ILE A 69 -2.60 -7.17 -0.19
N ALA A 70 -3.65 -6.36 -0.04
CA ALA A 70 -5.03 -6.85 -0.11
C ALA A 70 -5.31 -7.45 -1.50
N GLY A 71 -5.79 -8.69 -1.52
CA GLY A 71 -6.05 -9.44 -2.75
C GLY A 71 -4.84 -10.14 -3.37
N GLU A 72 -3.65 -10.03 -2.77
CA GLU A 72 -2.55 -10.98 -3.05
C GLU A 72 -2.75 -12.31 -2.32
N GLU A 73 -3.71 -12.38 -1.38
CA GLU A 73 -4.08 -13.57 -0.61
C GLU A 73 -5.06 -14.53 -1.33
N GLU A 74 -5.47 -14.28 -2.58
CA GLU A 74 -6.39 -15.17 -3.32
C GLU A 74 -5.68 -16.32 -4.11
N GLU A 75 -4.52 -16.79 -3.66
CA GLU A 75 -3.86 -17.97 -4.27
C GLU A 75 -3.33 -19.03 -3.29
N ASP A 76 -3.80 -19.11 -2.04
CA ASP A 76 -3.41 -20.21 -1.11
C ASP A 76 -4.61 -20.89 -0.42
N ASP A 77 -5.69 -21.21 -1.14
CA ASP A 77 -6.68 -22.20 -0.63
C ASP A 77 -7.41 -23.00 -1.74
N ARG A 78 -6.74 -23.25 -2.87
CA ARG A 78 -7.15 -24.31 -3.82
C ARG A 78 -6.28 -25.56 -3.66
N ALA A 79 -6.38 -26.20 -2.50
CA ALA A 79 -6.11 -27.63 -2.40
C ALA A 79 -7.43 -28.37 -2.15
N PRO A 80 -8.14 -28.84 -3.19
CA PRO A 80 -9.19 -29.81 -2.96
C PRO A 80 -8.51 -31.11 -2.52
N ARG A 81 -8.79 -31.56 -1.29
CA ARG A 81 -8.64 -32.97 -0.91
C ARG A 81 -10.01 -33.58 -0.74
#